data_AF-A0A1G7IA42-F1
#
_entry.id   AF-A0A1G7IA42-F1
#
_cell.length_a   1.000
_cell.length_b   1.000
_cell.length_c   1.000
_cell.angle_alpha   90.00
_cell.angle_beta   90.00
_cell.angle_gamma   90.00
#
_symmetry.space_group_name_H-M   'P 1'
#
loop_
_entity.id
_entity.type
_entity.pdbx_description
1 polymer ?
#
loop_
_entity_poly.entity_id
_entity_poly.type
_entity_poly.pdbx_seq_one_letter_code
_entity_poly.pdbx_strand_id
1 'polypeptide(L)'
;MPRLRQAANFLAAALCLALFAPLSAHANISLLVEEPFGTFGGFNPTGHAAVYLDNVCADSPTRLRLCHTGEMGVVISRYHRVDGYDWVAIPLIPYLYAVEDIEDVPETATVTLEKELRDRYRRAHLLSLAPSKEDGSAPGGEWIQLIGSSYDRRIFGFQLLTTREQDEGIIARLNDSHNRGQFNLFYRNCADFARSILRSTFPGSIPRNSMADFWLTTPKHLARSVTKFGAKNPELKFHTFQIPQVPGSISRSRRVDGIAESLVRSKKYIVPLAFFSPTTAASLMAAYIGTGRFKMPKDAPLMAELQTPSQPVGIMIADDRIQLPVTPPPFVEAKMCSTVVPLLEAEGGGN
;
A
#
# COMPACT_ATOMS: atom_id res chain seq x y z
N MET A 1 14.52 -5.58 60.66
CA MET A 1 13.24 -5.18 60.02
C MET A 1 13.28 -4.00 59.03
N PRO A 2 14.21 -3.00 59.07
CA PRO A 2 14.14 -1.85 58.14
C PRO A 2 14.46 -2.20 56.67
N ARG A 3 15.30 -3.22 56.43
CA ARG A 3 15.68 -3.66 55.07
C ARG A 3 14.52 -4.30 54.28
N LEU A 4 13.59 -5.00 54.94
CA LEU A 4 12.42 -5.58 54.29
C LEU A 4 11.41 -4.51 53.83
N ARG A 5 11.22 -3.44 54.63
CA ARG A 5 10.36 -2.31 54.25
C ARG A 5 10.94 -1.52 53.08
N GLN A 6 12.27 -1.34 53.05
CA GLN A 6 12.93 -0.70 51.91
C GLN A 6 12.79 -1.53 50.63
N ALA A 7 12.99 -2.85 50.70
CA ALA A 7 12.80 -3.74 49.54
C ALA A 7 11.36 -3.72 49.02
N ALA A 8 10.36 -3.74 49.91
CA ALA A 8 8.95 -3.65 49.54
C ALA A 8 8.59 -2.32 48.88
N ASN A 9 9.13 -1.19 49.38
CA ASN A 9 8.89 0.13 48.80
C ASN A 9 9.55 0.29 47.42
N PHE A 10 10.74 -0.28 47.22
CA PHE A 10 11.40 -0.30 45.91
C PHE A 10 10.61 -1.15 44.90
N LEU A 11 10.12 -2.32 45.32
CA LEU A 11 9.32 -3.19 44.46
C LEU A 11 7.99 -2.53 44.06
N ALA A 12 7.32 -1.87 45.01
CA ALA A 12 6.08 -1.14 44.74
C ALA A 12 6.31 0.06 43.80
N ALA A 13 7.40 0.81 43.98
CA ALA A 13 7.75 1.92 43.09
C ALA A 13 8.09 1.43 41.67
N ALA A 14 8.81 0.31 41.54
CA ALA A 14 9.11 -0.31 40.24
C ALA A 14 7.85 -0.83 39.54
N LEU A 15 6.92 -1.44 40.28
CA LEU A 15 5.65 -1.92 39.75
C LEU A 15 4.76 -0.75 39.29
N CYS A 16 4.71 0.34 40.05
CA CYS A 16 4.01 1.56 39.64
C CYS A 16 4.65 2.17 38.38
N LEU A 17 5.98 2.27 38.29
CA LEU A 17 6.65 2.75 37.07
C LEU A 17 6.37 1.86 35.85
N ALA A 18 6.30 0.54 36.03
CA ALA A 18 5.96 -0.39 34.95
C ALA A 18 4.49 -0.28 34.51
N LEU A 19 3.56 0.02 35.44
CA LEU A 19 2.14 0.23 35.15
C LEU A 19 1.84 1.60 34.50
N PHE A 20 2.70 2.60 34.73
CA PHE A 20 2.60 3.94 34.13
C PHE A 20 3.53 4.14 32.93
N ALA A 21 4.34 3.14 32.55
CA ALA A 21 5.09 3.20 31.30
C ALA A 21 4.06 3.14 30.15
N PRO A 22 3.93 4.20 29.33
CA PRO A 22 3.05 4.12 28.17
C PRO A 22 3.58 3.01 27.27
N LEU A 23 2.80 1.93 27.15
CA LEU A 23 2.91 1.02 26.02
C LEU A 23 2.53 1.85 24.79
N SER A 24 3.50 2.57 24.23
CA SER A 24 3.35 3.20 22.93
C SER A 24 3.18 2.07 21.93
N ALA A 25 1.91 1.74 21.62
CA ALA A 25 1.59 0.93 20.47
C ALA A 25 2.05 1.72 19.25
N HIS A 26 3.17 1.28 18.68
CA HIS A 26 3.71 1.89 17.49
C HIS A 26 3.00 1.32 16.27
N ALA A 27 2.59 2.22 15.39
CA ALA A 27 2.07 1.91 14.08
C ALA A 27 3.10 2.32 13.01
N ASN A 28 2.76 2.16 11.75
CA ASN A 28 3.60 2.54 10.64
C ASN A 28 2.83 3.30 9.56
N ILE A 29 3.52 4.29 9.01
CA ILE A 29 3.15 4.95 7.77
C ILE A 29 4.19 4.60 6.71
N SER A 30 3.73 4.18 5.55
CA SER A 30 4.58 3.84 4.42
C SER A 30 4.22 4.69 3.21
N LEU A 31 5.21 5.36 2.63
CA LEU A 31 5.07 5.87 1.27
C LEU A 31 5.22 4.70 0.30
N LEU A 32 4.16 4.42 -0.46
CA LEU A 32 4.21 3.49 -1.58
C LEU A 32 4.57 4.25 -2.85
N VAL A 33 5.66 3.83 -3.50
CA VAL A 33 6.08 4.33 -4.81
C VAL A 33 5.92 3.24 -5.84
N GLU A 34 5.01 3.49 -6.76
CA GLU A 34 4.50 2.52 -7.70
C GLU A 34 5.04 2.77 -9.10
N GLU A 35 5.55 1.71 -9.72
CA GLU A 35 6.09 1.80 -11.05
C GLU A 35 5.02 2.24 -12.09
N PRO A 36 5.41 3.06 -13.09
CA PRO A 36 4.54 3.35 -14.22
C PRO A 36 4.24 2.08 -15.04
N PHE A 37 3.01 1.96 -15.52
CA PHE A 37 2.54 0.85 -16.35
C PHE A 37 1.66 1.34 -17.50
N GLY A 38 1.42 0.46 -18.48
CA GLY A 38 0.59 0.74 -19.64
C GLY A 38 1.11 1.86 -20.56
N THR A 39 0.26 2.29 -21.49
CA THR A 39 0.58 3.35 -22.46
C THR A 39 0.87 4.67 -21.76
N PHE A 40 0.07 5.03 -20.74
CA PHE A 40 0.25 6.26 -19.97
C PHE A 40 1.60 6.30 -19.24
N GLY A 41 2.01 5.21 -18.60
CA GLY A 41 3.34 5.09 -18.00
C GLY A 41 4.50 5.16 -19.00
N GLY A 42 4.24 4.91 -20.29
CA GLY A 42 5.19 5.15 -21.37
C GLY A 42 5.38 6.61 -21.76
N PHE A 43 4.38 7.46 -21.54
CA PHE A 43 4.46 8.90 -21.78
C PHE A 43 4.88 9.66 -20.52
N ASN A 44 4.47 9.20 -19.33
CA ASN A 44 4.80 9.76 -18.04
C ASN A 44 5.40 8.69 -17.09
N PRO A 45 6.73 8.56 -17.01
CA PRO A 45 7.37 7.50 -16.22
C PRO A 45 7.53 7.85 -14.74
N THR A 46 6.81 8.86 -14.23
CA THR A 46 6.89 9.26 -12.81
C THR A 46 6.30 8.24 -11.86
N GLY A 47 5.45 7.34 -12.34
CA GLY A 47 4.75 6.35 -11.50
C GLY A 47 3.58 6.95 -10.71
N HIS A 48 3.14 6.23 -9.67
CA HIS A 48 2.11 6.66 -8.72
C HIS A 48 2.69 6.70 -7.30
N ALA A 49 2.09 7.52 -6.42
CA ALA A 49 2.45 7.59 -5.02
C ALA A 49 1.20 7.44 -4.17
N ALA A 50 1.22 6.54 -3.20
CA ALA A 50 0.16 6.33 -2.24
C ALA A 50 0.74 6.28 -0.82
N VAL A 51 -0.12 6.40 0.19
CA VAL A 51 0.25 6.26 1.60
C VAL A 51 -0.45 5.03 2.15
N TYR A 52 0.33 4.10 2.70
CA TYR A 52 -0.16 2.94 3.43
C TYR A 52 -0.05 3.21 4.94
N LEU A 53 -1.13 2.94 5.67
CA LEU A 53 -1.22 3.07 7.12
C LEU A 53 -1.67 1.71 7.67
N ASP A 54 -0.89 1.09 8.55
CA ASP A 54 -1.18 -0.26 9.05
C ASP A 54 -2.11 -0.29 10.27
N ASN A 55 -2.33 0.85 10.91
CA ASN A 55 -3.20 1.02 12.08
C ASN A 55 -4.41 1.95 11.81
N VAL A 56 -4.54 2.43 10.57
CA VAL A 56 -5.70 3.17 10.08
C VAL A 56 -6.42 2.33 9.04
N CYS A 57 -7.74 2.22 9.14
CA CYS A 57 -8.58 1.40 8.30
C CYS A 57 -9.68 2.24 7.64
N ALA A 58 -10.17 1.78 6.50
CA ALA A 58 -11.32 2.40 5.83
C ALA A 58 -12.62 2.02 6.57
N ASP A 59 -13.38 3.03 6.98
CA ASP A 59 -14.79 2.86 7.37
C ASP A 59 -15.69 2.84 6.12
N SER A 60 -15.31 3.64 5.13
CA SER A 60 -15.82 3.62 3.76
C SER A 60 -14.71 4.10 2.82
N PRO A 61 -14.89 4.04 1.48
CA PRO A 61 -13.87 4.54 0.56
C PRO A 61 -13.48 6.02 0.73
N THR A 62 -14.25 6.79 1.52
CA THR A 62 -14.01 8.22 1.76
C THR A 62 -14.03 8.58 3.24
N ARG A 63 -13.92 7.60 4.15
CA ARG A 63 -13.89 7.81 5.60
C ARG A 63 -12.93 6.83 6.26
N LEU A 64 -12.14 7.33 7.19
CA LEU A 64 -11.15 6.55 7.93
C LEU A 64 -11.57 6.34 9.39
N ARG A 65 -11.02 5.28 9.99
CA ARG A 65 -11.10 4.98 11.41
C ARG A 65 -9.82 4.28 11.84
N LEU A 66 -9.62 4.10 13.14
CA LEU A 66 -8.58 3.20 13.62
C LEU A 66 -8.94 1.75 13.26
N CYS A 67 -7.90 0.95 13.04
CA CYS A 67 -8.07 -0.48 12.80
C CYS A 67 -8.53 -1.22 14.06
N HIS A 68 -9.35 -2.24 13.85
CA HIS A 68 -9.63 -3.29 14.81
C HIS A 68 -8.53 -4.36 14.73
N THR A 69 -8.50 -5.23 15.73
CA THR A 69 -7.57 -6.36 15.76
C THR A 69 -7.74 -7.26 14.52
N GLY A 70 -6.63 -7.55 13.84
CA GLY A 70 -6.58 -8.42 12.66
C GLY A 70 -6.75 -7.69 11.33
N GLU A 71 -7.07 -6.41 11.32
CA GLU A 71 -7.11 -5.64 10.07
C GLU A 71 -5.69 -5.24 9.62
N MET A 72 -5.47 -5.23 8.31
CA MET A 72 -4.16 -4.94 7.69
C MET A 72 -4.00 -3.49 7.26
N GLY A 73 -4.88 -2.59 7.70
CA GLY A 73 -4.78 -1.18 7.36
C GLY A 73 -5.30 -0.81 5.97
N VAL A 74 -4.93 0.40 5.54
CA VAL A 74 -5.52 1.08 4.38
C VAL A 74 -4.45 1.74 3.52
N VAL A 75 -4.68 1.72 2.21
CA VAL A 75 -3.95 2.54 1.25
C VAL A 75 -4.82 3.73 0.87
N ILE A 76 -4.29 4.93 1.08
CA ILE A 76 -4.92 6.19 0.70
C ILE A 76 -4.11 6.88 -0.38
N SER A 77 -4.81 7.36 -1.40
CA SER A 77 -4.19 8.16 -2.45
C SER A 77 -5.18 9.10 -3.10
N ARG A 78 -4.63 10.04 -3.88
CA ARG A 78 -5.37 10.94 -4.74
C ARG A 78 -5.34 10.42 -6.17
N TYR A 79 -6.52 10.28 -6.75
CA TYR A 79 -6.71 9.80 -8.12
C TYR A 79 -7.25 10.90 -9.03
N HIS A 80 -7.01 10.75 -10.33
CA HIS A 80 -7.60 11.61 -11.33
C HIS A 80 -8.99 11.06 -11.70
N ARG A 81 -10.04 11.86 -11.54
CA ARG A 81 -11.41 11.55 -11.99
C ARG A 81 -11.99 10.23 -11.44
N VAL A 82 -11.94 10.05 -10.12
CA VAL A 82 -12.69 8.99 -9.43
C VAL A 82 -13.82 9.65 -8.65
N ASP A 83 -15.03 9.57 -9.21
CA ASP A 83 -16.31 10.05 -8.65
C ASP A 83 -16.28 11.44 -7.98
N GLY A 84 -15.44 12.35 -8.49
CA GLY A 84 -15.32 13.70 -7.93
C GLY A 84 -14.70 13.78 -6.53
N TYR A 85 -14.07 12.73 -6.02
CA TYR A 85 -13.33 12.74 -4.74
C TYR A 85 -11.89 13.20 -4.90
N ASP A 86 -11.34 13.80 -3.84
CA ASP A 86 -9.94 14.28 -3.78
C ASP A 86 -8.98 13.20 -3.32
N TRP A 87 -9.47 12.26 -2.53
CA TRP A 87 -8.76 11.07 -2.09
C TRP A 87 -9.73 9.91 -1.88
N VAL A 88 -9.22 8.70 -2.04
CA VAL A 88 -9.95 7.45 -1.82
C VAL A 88 -9.09 6.53 -0.94
N ALA A 89 -9.77 5.79 -0.06
CA ALA A 89 -9.20 4.81 0.85
C ALA A 89 -9.63 3.41 0.44
N ILE A 90 -8.67 2.51 0.23
CA ILE A 90 -8.92 1.12 -0.14
C ILE A 90 -8.14 0.22 0.84
N PRO A 91 -8.76 -0.83 1.42
CA PRO A 91 -8.04 -1.78 2.26
C PRO A 91 -6.83 -2.39 1.54
N LEU A 92 -5.78 -2.76 2.27
CA LEU A 92 -4.50 -3.17 1.67
C LEU A 92 -4.64 -4.31 0.66
N ILE A 93 -5.31 -5.40 1.02
CA ILE A 93 -5.43 -6.59 0.14
C ILE A 93 -6.14 -6.27 -1.18
N PRO A 94 -7.34 -5.67 -1.20
CA PRO A 94 -7.98 -5.31 -2.46
C PRO A 94 -7.21 -4.24 -3.23
N TYR A 95 -6.52 -3.31 -2.55
CA TYR A 95 -5.64 -2.36 -3.22
C TYR A 95 -4.57 -3.07 -4.05
N LEU A 96 -3.94 -4.10 -3.48
CA LEU A 96 -2.86 -4.84 -4.12
C LEU A 96 -3.35 -5.88 -5.12
N TYR A 97 -4.42 -6.61 -4.80
CA TYR A 97 -4.79 -7.85 -5.49
C TYR A 97 -6.27 -7.92 -5.90
N ALA A 98 -7.07 -6.88 -5.70
CA ALA A 98 -8.50 -6.87 -6.06
C ALA A 98 -9.32 -8.06 -5.51
N VAL A 99 -8.86 -8.66 -4.42
CA VAL A 99 -9.55 -9.71 -3.66
C VAL A 99 -9.73 -9.23 -2.22
N GLU A 100 -10.61 -9.89 -1.46
CA GLU A 100 -10.89 -9.54 -0.07
C GLU A 100 -9.85 -10.17 0.87
N ASP A 101 -9.55 -11.44 0.64
CA ASP A 101 -8.66 -12.23 1.49
C ASP A 101 -7.32 -12.53 0.81
N ILE A 102 -6.27 -12.66 1.63
CA ILE A 102 -4.92 -12.97 1.15
C ILE A 102 -4.83 -14.36 0.52
N GLU A 103 -5.67 -15.29 0.96
CA GLU A 103 -5.71 -16.67 0.45
C GLU A 103 -6.27 -16.74 -0.98
N ASP A 104 -7.02 -15.73 -1.41
CA ASP A 104 -7.56 -15.63 -2.77
C ASP A 104 -6.58 -14.97 -3.75
N VAL A 105 -5.39 -14.58 -3.28
CA VAL A 105 -4.37 -13.96 -4.13
C VAL A 105 -3.84 -15.02 -5.12
N PRO A 106 -3.99 -14.79 -6.43
CA PRO A 106 -3.55 -15.78 -7.41
C PRO A 106 -2.03 -15.83 -7.51
N GLU A 107 -1.46 -17.03 -7.59
CA GLU A 107 -0.02 -17.23 -7.78
C GLU A 107 0.48 -16.63 -9.11
N THR A 108 -0.36 -16.69 -10.15
CA THR A 108 -0.10 -16.07 -11.45
C THR A 108 -1.34 -15.38 -11.99
N ALA A 109 -1.13 -14.31 -12.76
CA ALA A 109 -2.22 -13.52 -13.31
C ALA A 109 -2.13 -13.35 -14.84
N THR A 110 -3.30 -13.36 -15.47
CA THR A 110 -3.48 -12.98 -16.87
C THR A 110 -4.30 -11.69 -16.94
N VAL A 111 -4.24 -10.98 -18.08
CA VAL A 111 -5.03 -9.76 -18.30
C VAL A 111 -6.54 -10.03 -18.13
N THR A 112 -7.01 -11.23 -18.49
CA THR A 112 -8.41 -11.63 -18.31
C THR A 112 -8.74 -11.81 -16.83
N LEU A 113 -7.92 -12.56 -16.10
CA LEU A 113 -8.13 -12.80 -14.66
C LEU A 113 -8.10 -11.48 -13.86
N GLU A 114 -7.15 -10.60 -14.14
CA GLU A 114 -7.05 -9.28 -13.52
C GLU A 114 -8.35 -8.47 -13.69
N LYS A 115 -8.89 -8.43 -14.92
CA LYS A 115 -10.14 -7.72 -15.21
C LYS A 115 -11.32 -8.34 -14.46
N GLU A 116 -11.39 -9.67 -14.42
CA GLU A 116 -12.44 -10.39 -13.71
C GLU A 116 -12.42 -10.12 -12.20
N LEU A 117 -11.25 -10.18 -11.57
CA LEU A 117 -11.08 -9.90 -10.14
C LEU A 117 -11.45 -8.45 -9.82
N ARG A 118 -10.94 -7.49 -10.60
CA ARG A 118 -11.29 -6.07 -10.44
C ARG A 118 -12.79 -5.81 -10.57
N ASP A 119 -13.42 -6.40 -11.58
CA ASP A 119 -14.83 -6.18 -11.85
C ASP A 119 -15.74 -6.88 -10.81
N ARG A 120 -15.32 -8.04 -10.29
CA ARG A 120 -15.96 -8.70 -9.14
C ARG A 120 -15.92 -7.81 -7.91
N TYR A 121 -14.74 -7.35 -7.51
CA TYR A 121 -14.58 -6.48 -6.34
C TYR A 121 -15.33 -5.15 -6.51
N ARG A 122 -15.27 -4.56 -7.71
CA ARG A 122 -16.01 -3.34 -8.04
C ARG A 122 -17.52 -3.50 -7.82
N ARG A 123 -18.11 -4.57 -8.34
CA ARG A 123 -19.55 -4.85 -8.18
C ARG A 123 -19.95 -5.04 -6.72
N ALA A 124 -19.08 -5.63 -5.91
CA ALA A 124 -19.34 -5.85 -4.50
C ALA A 124 -19.21 -4.56 -3.66
N HIS A 125 -18.18 -3.74 -3.93
CA HIS A 125 -17.76 -2.70 -2.98
C HIS A 125 -17.63 -1.29 -3.55
N LEU A 126 -17.46 -1.14 -4.87
CA LEU A 126 -17.09 0.14 -5.49
C LEU A 126 -18.12 0.65 -6.51
N LEU A 127 -19.35 0.14 -6.51
CA LEU A 127 -20.41 0.63 -7.41
C LEU A 127 -20.70 2.12 -7.24
N SER A 128 -20.53 2.66 -6.04
CA SER A 128 -20.66 4.09 -5.77
C SER A 128 -19.58 4.91 -6.47
N LEU A 129 -18.34 4.41 -6.56
CA LEU A 129 -17.20 5.10 -7.17
C LEU A 129 -17.05 4.81 -8.66
N ALA A 130 -17.49 3.64 -9.10
CA ALA A 130 -17.34 3.11 -10.45
C ALA A 130 -18.65 2.41 -10.89
N PRO A 131 -19.71 3.18 -11.15
CA PRO A 131 -21.02 2.66 -11.52
C PRO A 131 -20.93 1.92 -12.86
N SER A 132 -21.73 0.85 -12.99
CA SER A 132 -21.82 0.11 -14.25
C SER A 132 -22.39 0.99 -15.36
N LYS A 133 -21.95 0.74 -16.58
CA LYS A 133 -22.59 1.30 -17.78
C LYS A 133 -23.98 0.66 -17.97
N GLU A 134 -24.74 1.19 -18.92
CA GLU A 134 -26.06 0.66 -19.31
C GLU A 134 -26.03 -0.83 -19.70
N ASP A 135 -24.93 -1.29 -20.30
CA ASP A 135 -24.71 -2.70 -20.68
C ASP A 135 -24.26 -3.60 -19.51
N GLY A 136 -24.19 -3.07 -18.28
CA GLY A 136 -23.74 -3.78 -17.09
C GLY A 136 -22.21 -3.92 -16.97
N SER A 137 -21.45 -3.52 -17.99
CA SER A 137 -20.00 -3.56 -17.97
C SER A 137 -19.39 -2.48 -17.07
N ALA A 138 -18.14 -2.67 -16.68
CA ALA A 138 -17.41 -1.69 -15.89
C ALA A 138 -17.25 -0.36 -16.66
N PRO A 139 -17.25 0.78 -15.93
CA PRO A 139 -16.97 2.07 -16.55
C PRO A 139 -15.54 2.11 -17.07
N GLY A 140 -15.26 3.00 -18.03
CA GLY A 140 -13.87 3.33 -18.36
C GLY A 140 -13.22 4.17 -17.26
N GLY A 141 -11.97 4.55 -17.46
CA GLY A 141 -11.28 5.54 -16.62
C GLY A 141 -10.37 4.94 -15.55
N GLU A 142 -10.02 5.75 -14.56
CA GLU A 142 -8.89 5.53 -13.66
C GLU A 142 -9.25 4.71 -12.40
N TRP A 143 -10.50 4.29 -12.24
CA TRP A 143 -10.94 3.50 -11.08
C TRP A 143 -10.18 2.17 -10.95
N ILE A 144 -9.67 1.64 -12.07
CA ILE A 144 -8.82 0.43 -12.08
C ILE A 144 -7.53 0.62 -11.28
N GLN A 145 -7.08 1.86 -11.04
CA GLN A 145 -5.92 2.15 -10.19
C GLN A 145 -6.23 2.06 -8.69
N LEU A 146 -7.50 1.92 -8.30
CA LEU A 146 -7.90 1.77 -6.90
C LEU A 146 -7.61 0.37 -6.38
N ILE A 147 -7.56 -0.64 -7.25
CA ILE A 147 -7.50 -2.06 -6.85
C ILE A 147 -6.64 -2.89 -7.81
N GLY A 148 -6.01 -3.92 -7.28
CA GLY A 148 -5.17 -4.82 -8.08
C GLY A 148 -3.88 -4.18 -8.58
N SER A 149 -3.32 -3.19 -7.86
CA SER A 149 -2.11 -2.49 -8.27
C SER A 149 -0.91 -3.43 -8.48
N SER A 150 -0.81 -4.54 -7.73
CA SER A 150 0.28 -5.51 -7.89
C SER A 150 0.19 -6.33 -9.17
N TYR A 151 -0.91 -6.32 -9.90
CA TYR A 151 -0.98 -6.97 -11.22
C TYR A 151 -0.23 -6.17 -12.29
N ASP A 152 -0.34 -4.85 -12.19
CA ASP A 152 0.18 -3.92 -13.18
C ASP A 152 1.62 -3.47 -12.90
N ARG A 153 2.02 -3.48 -11.63
CA ARG A 153 3.22 -2.77 -11.21
C ARG A 153 3.90 -3.31 -9.97
N ARG A 154 5.22 -3.17 -9.97
CA ARG A 154 6.04 -3.35 -8.77
C ARG A 154 5.96 -2.09 -7.90
N ILE A 155 5.92 -2.29 -6.59
CA ILE A 155 5.74 -1.22 -5.61
C ILE A 155 6.91 -1.25 -4.62
N PHE A 156 7.40 -0.06 -4.27
CA PHE A 156 8.42 0.12 -3.24
C PHE A 156 7.81 0.86 -2.04
N GLY A 157 7.89 0.27 -0.86
CA GLY A 157 7.48 0.87 0.39
C GLY A 157 8.64 1.56 1.10
N PHE A 158 8.40 2.76 1.62
CA PHE A 158 9.32 3.53 2.46
C PHE A 158 8.63 3.79 3.80
N GLN A 159 8.95 2.98 4.79
CA GLN A 159 8.22 2.87 6.05
C GLN A 159 8.88 3.68 7.16
N LEU A 160 8.05 4.35 7.96
CA LEU A 160 8.41 5.08 9.16
C LEU A 160 7.43 4.72 10.27
N LEU A 161 7.93 4.65 11.51
CA LEU A 161 7.06 4.48 12.68
C LEU A 161 6.19 5.71 12.91
N THR A 162 4.94 5.46 13.27
CA THR A 162 4.00 6.46 13.79
C THR A 162 3.58 6.15 15.21
N THR A 163 3.08 7.17 15.89
CA THR A 163 2.35 7.03 17.16
C THR A 163 0.84 7.00 16.89
N ARG A 164 0.08 6.51 17.86
CA ARG A 164 -1.38 6.53 17.80
C ARG A 164 -1.95 7.93 17.57
N GLU A 165 -1.40 8.95 18.23
CA GLU A 165 -1.85 10.33 18.11
C GLU A 165 -1.61 10.88 16.70
N GLN A 166 -0.53 10.45 16.04
CA GLN A 166 -0.26 10.80 14.65
C GLN A 166 -1.29 10.18 13.71
N ASP A 167 -1.66 8.91 13.91
CA ASP A 167 -2.68 8.22 13.12
C ASP A 167 -4.07 8.86 13.31
N GLU A 168 -4.45 9.14 14.57
CA GLU A 168 -5.69 9.84 14.91
C GLU A 168 -5.72 11.25 14.29
N GLY A 169 -4.58 11.95 14.25
CA GLY A 169 -4.44 13.24 13.57
C GLY A 169 -4.66 13.15 12.06
N ILE A 170 -4.20 12.08 11.40
CA ILE A 170 -4.48 11.82 9.99
C ILE A 170 -5.97 11.58 9.77
N ILE A 171 -6.60 10.74 10.61
CA ILE A 171 -8.03 10.41 10.54
C ILE A 171 -8.87 11.68 10.68
N ALA A 172 -8.66 12.44 11.74
CA ALA A 172 -9.41 13.68 12.00
C ALA A 172 -9.28 14.65 10.83
N ARG A 173 -8.05 14.90 10.38
CA ARG A 173 -7.78 15.81 9.26
C ARG A 173 -8.50 15.41 7.97
N LEU A 174 -8.49 14.13 7.62
CA LEU A 174 -9.08 13.66 6.36
C LEU A 174 -10.60 13.55 6.44
N ASN A 175 -11.15 13.09 7.56
CA ASN A 175 -12.59 12.98 7.78
C ASN A 175 -13.28 14.35 7.90
N ASP A 176 -12.60 15.36 8.44
CA ASP A 176 -13.13 16.73 8.53
C ASP A 176 -13.03 17.51 7.20
N SER A 177 -12.25 17.00 6.24
CA SER A 177 -12.07 17.66 4.95
C SER A 177 -13.30 17.50 4.06
N HIS A 178 -13.67 18.57 3.35
CA HIS A 178 -14.59 18.45 2.22
C HIS A 178 -13.86 17.72 1.08
N ASN A 179 -13.91 16.38 1.09
CA ASN A 179 -13.26 15.47 0.14
C ASN A 179 -13.82 15.66 -1.29
N ARG A 180 -13.53 16.80 -1.93
CA ARG A 180 -13.96 17.15 -3.28
C ARG A 180 -12.75 17.32 -4.19
N GLY A 181 -12.75 16.53 -5.25
CA GLY A 181 -11.67 16.37 -6.21
C GLY A 181 -11.31 17.68 -6.89
N GLN A 182 -10.06 18.10 -6.72
CA GLN A 182 -9.46 19.21 -7.46
C GLN A 182 -8.08 18.76 -7.96
N PHE A 183 -8.04 17.58 -8.57
CA PHE A 183 -6.81 17.00 -9.10
C PHE A 183 -6.17 17.94 -10.14
N ASN A 184 -4.87 18.18 -9.98
CA ASN A 184 -4.06 18.88 -10.97
C ASN A 184 -2.72 18.16 -11.08
N LEU A 185 -2.34 17.74 -12.29
CA LEU A 185 -1.13 16.95 -12.52
C LEU A 185 0.14 17.64 -11.99
N PHE A 186 0.18 18.98 -12.03
CA PHE A 186 1.38 19.74 -11.70
C PHE A 186 1.48 20.14 -10.22
N TYR A 187 0.35 20.42 -9.57
CA TYR A 187 0.37 21.03 -8.22
C TYR A 187 -0.54 20.33 -7.19
N ARG A 188 -1.38 19.39 -7.63
CA ARG A 188 -2.38 18.68 -6.80
C ARG A 188 -2.53 17.24 -7.29
N ASN A 189 -1.42 16.53 -7.36
CA ASN A 189 -1.38 15.13 -7.78
C ASN A 189 -1.26 14.16 -6.59
N CYS A 190 -1.09 12.88 -6.89
CA CYS A 190 -0.91 11.81 -5.90
C CYS A 190 0.32 12.04 -5.00
N ALA A 191 1.42 12.53 -5.54
CA ALA A 191 2.63 12.83 -4.79
C ALA A 191 2.47 14.09 -3.90
N ASP A 192 1.77 15.13 -4.35
CA ASP A 192 1.44 16.28 -3.49
C ASP A 192 0.55 15.87 -2.31
N PHE A 193 -0.41 14.97 -2.54
CA PHE A 193 -1.24 14.41 -1.47
C PHE A 193 -0.41 13.61 -0.46
N ALA A 194 0.38 12.62 -0.92
CA ALA A 194 1.24 11.83 -0.05
C ALA A 194 2.23 12.70 0.75
N ARG A 195 2.83 13.71 0.09
CA ARG A 195 3.67 14.71 0.76
C ARG A 195 2.92 15.47 1.84
N SER A 196 1.67 15.85 1.59
CA SER A 196 0.85 16.61 2.53
C SER A 196 0.56 15.82 3.81
N ILE A 197 0.32 14.51 3.69
CA ILE A 197 0.15 13.61 4.84
C ILE A 197 1.48 13.47 5.58
N LEU A 198 2.55 13.05 4.90
CA LEU A 198 3.86 12.82 5.52
C LEU A 198 4.41 14.06 6.23
N ARG A 199 4.19 15.26 5.65
CA ARG A 199 4.62 16.52 6.25
C ARG A 199 3.79 16.93 7.46
N SER A 200 2.49 16.62 7.50
CA SER A 200 1.70 16.87 8.71
C SER A 200 2.04 15.91 9.83
N THR A 201 2.29 14.63 9.48
CA THR A 201 2.68 13.59 10.44
C THR A 201 4.07 13.84 11.01
N PHE A 202 5.02 14.24 10.15
CA PHE A 202 6.40 14.53 10.52
C PHE A 202 6.77 15.96 10.07
N PRO A 203 6.62 16.97 10.95
CA PRO A 203 7.01 18.34 10.65
C PRO A 203 8.47 18.43 10.18
N GLY A 204 8.73 19.25 9.17
CA GLY A 204 10.07 19.38 8.57
C GLY A 204 10.47 18.26 7.61
N SER A 205 9.65 17.20 7.48
CA SER A 205 9.84 16.19 6.43
C SER A 205 9.53 16.75 5.03
N ILE A 206 10.20 16.16 4.03
CA ILE A 206 9.92 16.29 2.59
C ILE A 206 9.69 17.76 2.15
N PRO A 207 10.75 18.59 2.11
CA PRO A 207 10.66 19.94 1.56
C PRO A 207 10.16 19.90 0.10
N ARG A 208 9.60 21.01 -0.42
CA ARG A 208 9.38 21.09 -1.88
C ARG A 208 10.74 21.01 -2.55
N ASN A 209 10.89 20.16 -3.56
CA ASN A 209 12.11 20.16 -4.35
C ASN A 209 12.11 21.38 -5.26
N SER A 210 13.13 22.22 -5.11
CA SER A 210 13.48 23.25 -6.07
C SER A 210 14.40 22.64 -7.13
N MET A 211 14.08 22.88 -8.41
CA MET A 211 14.90 22.65 -9.62
C MET A 211 14.91 21.25 -10.28
N ALA A 212 15.08 20.12 -9.55
CA ALA A 212 15.31 18.82 -10.22
C ALA A 212 14.12 18.27 -11.03
N ASP A 213 12.90 18.58 -10.60
CA ASP A 213 11.64 18.13 -11.22
C ASP A 213 10.80 19.33 -11.66
N PHE A 214 11.41 20.46 -12.06
CA PHE A 214 10.69 21.67 -12.49
C PHE A 214 9.64 22.16 -11.50
N TRP A 215 9.95 22.11 -10.19
CA TRP A 215 9.03 22.48 -9.09
C TRP A 215 7.82 21.54 -8.89
N LEU A 216 7.80 20.40 -9.59
CA LEU A 216 6.77 19.38 -9.46
C LEU A 216 7.13 18.39 -8.36
N THR A 217 6.15 17.99 -7.56
CA THR A 217 6.31 16.90 -6.60
C THR A 217 6.17 15.58 -7.34
N THR A 218 7.24 14.77 -7.39
CA THR A 218 7.24 13.45 -8.05
C THR A 218 7.34 12.31 -7.01
N PRO A 219 6.83 11.10 -7.31
CA PRO A 219 7.01 9.93 -6.43
C PRO A 219 8.48 9.64 -6.13
N LYS A 220 9.36 9.79 -7.13
CA LYS A 220 10.81 9.62 -6.94
C LYS A 220 11.41 10.64 -5.98
N HIS A 221 10.99 11.90 -6.07
CA HIS A 221 11.42 12.92 -5.13
C HIS A 221 10.94 12.62 -3.71
N LEU A 222 9.71 12.12 -3.54
CA LEU A 222 9.22 11.71 -2.23
C LEU A 222 10.05 10.57 -1.64
N ALA A 223 10.29 9.50 -2.41
CA ALA A 223 11.13 8.38 -1.97
C ALA A 223 12.50 8.85 -1.49
N ARG A 224 13.17 9.71 -2.29
CA ARG A 224 14.46 10.29 -1.92
C ARG A 224 14.38 11.10 -0.63
N SER A 225 13.35 11.93 -0.50
CA SER A 225 13.17 12.81 0.65
C SER A 225 12.84 12.03 1.92
N VAL A 226 11.97 11.03 1.85
CA VAL A 226 11.65 10.12 2.97
C VAL A 226 12.89 9.34 3.37
N THR A 227 13.65 8.80 2.42
CA THR A 227 14.92 8.09 2.71
C THR A 227 15.90 9.00 3.44
N LYS A 228 16.09 10.24 2.96
CA LYS A 228 16.97 11.21 3.62
C LYS A 228 16.46 11.64 4.99
N PHE A 229 15.14 11.73 5.17
CA PHE A 229 14.52 12.09 6.43
C PHE A 229 14.65 10.95 7.45
N GLY A 230 14.34 9.70 7.08
CA GLY A 230 14.51 8.53 7.94
C GLY A 230 15.96 8.33 8.37
N ALA A 231 16.93 8.51 7.46
CA ALA A 231 18.35 8.44 7.80
C ALA A 231 18.81 9.50 8.82
N LYS A 232 18.11 10.64 8.92
CA LYS A 232 18.39 11.71 9.89
C LYS A 232 17.69 11.51 11.23
N ASN A 233 16.70 10.63 11.28
CA ASN A 233 15.80 10.42 12.43
C ASN A 233 15.73 8.91 12.74
N PRO A 234 16.79 8.32 13.34
CA PRO A 234 16.88 6.88 13.59
C PRO A 234 15.76 6.33 14.47
N GLU A 235 15.16 7.16 15.32
CA GLU A 235 14.04 6.82 16.19
C GLU A 235 12.79 6.37 15.42
N LEU A 236 12.66 6.78 14.16
CA LEU A 236 11.54 6.40 13.29
C LEU A 236 11.68 4.99 12.70
N LYS A 237 12.77 4.26 13.00
CA LYS A 237 13.10 2.91 12.50
C LYS A 237 12.80 2.74 11.00
N PHE A 238 13.33 3.69 10.22
CA PHE A 238 13.13 3.71 8.78
C PHE A 238 13.62 2.41 8.13
N HIS A 239 12.76 1.83 7.29
CA HIS A 239 13.13 0.70 6.44
C HIS A 239 12.36 0.74 5.12
N THR A 240 12.83 -0.05 4.16
CA THR A 240 12.27 -0.12 2.81
C THR A 240 11.85 -1.53 2.49
N PHE A 241 10.82 -1.68 1.67
CA PHE A 241 10.32 -2.98 1.24
C PHE A 241 9.82 -2.97 -0.19
N GLN A 242 9.57 -4.17 -0.72
CA GLN A 242 9.05 -4.38 -2.07
C GLN A 242 7.76 -5.19 -2.03
N ILE A 243 6.81 -4.78 -2.86
CA ILE A 243 5.66 -5.60 -3.23
C ILE A 243 5.88 -5.98 -4.70
N PRO A 244 6.11 -7.27 -4.99
CA PRO A 244 6.41 -7.71 -6.33
C PRO A 244 5.16 -7.63 -7.20
N GLN A 245 5.34 -7.32 -8.48
CA GLN A 245 4.27 -7.46 -9.44
C GLN A 245 3.99 -8.96 -9.65
N VAL A 246 2.73 -9.37 -9.53
CA VAL A 246 2.27 -10.75 -9.66
C VAL A 246 2.81 -11.38 -10.96
N PRO A 247 3.41 -12.59 -10.91
CA PRO A 247 3.90 -13.26 -12.11
C PRO A 247 2.77 -13.59 -13.10
N GLY A 248 3.10 -13.79 -14.38
CA GLY A 248 2.14 -14.25 -15.37
C GLY A 248 2.30 -13.59 -16.74
N SER A 249 1.21 -13.52 -17.52
CA SER A 249 1.22 -13.01 -18.90
C SER A 249 0.97 -11.49 -19.01
N ILE A 250 0.80 -10.81 -17.88
CA ILE A 250 0.62 -9.36 -17.82
C ILE A 250 1.95 -8.65 -18.12
N SER A 251 1.87 -7.54 -18.85
CA SER A 251 3.05 -6.73 -19.19
C SER A 251 3.74 -6.19 -17.93
N ARG A 252 5.07 -6.30 -17.87
CA ARG A 252 5.84 -5.83 -16.71
C ARG A 252 5.91 -4.31 -16.64
N SER A 253 5.87 -3.77 -15.43
CA SER A 253 6.05 -2.35 -15.18
C SER A 253 7.44 -1.85 -15.53
N ARG A 254 7.55 -0.52 -15.66
CA ARG A 254 8.80 0.16 -16.02
C ARG A 254 9.37 0.90 -14.82
N ARG A 255 10.67 1.20 -14.85
CA ARG A 255 11.35 1.90 -13.75
C ARG A 255 10.72 3.28 -13.50
N VAL A 256 10.68 3.67 -12.22
CA VAL A 256 10.32 5.03 -11.81
C VAL A 256 11.45 6.01 -12.13
N ASP A 257 11.16 6.97 -12.99
CA ASP A 257 12.07 8.05 -13.37
C ASP A 257 11.51 9.40 -12.90
N GLY A 258 12.42 10.33 -12.54
CA GLY A 258 12.04 11.73 -12.33
C GLY A 258 11.75 12.42 -13.65
N ILE A 259 11.20 13.63 -13.63
CA ILE A 259 10.79 14.32 -14.87
C ILE A 259 12.02 14.68 -15.71
N ALA A 260 13.05 15.28 -15.08
CA ALA A 260 14.30 15.58 -15.77
C ALA A 260 15.00 14.31 -16.30
N GLU A 261 14.98 13.21 -15.52
CA GLU A 261 15.55 11.93 -15.96
C GLU A 261 14.81 11.34 -17.16
N SER A 262 13.47 11.41 -17.17
CA SER A 262 12.64 10.98 -18.29
C SER A 262 12.95 11.76 -19.56
N LEU A 263 12.98 13.09 -19.46
CA LEU A 263 13.23 13.98 -20.59
C LEU A 263 14.63 13.78 -21.17
N VAL A 264 15.65 13.63 -20.31
CA VAL A 264 17.03 13.43 -20.73
C VAL A 264 17.27 12.02 -21.30
N ARG A 265 16.69 10.98 -20.71
CA ARG A 265 16.90 9.59 -21.18
C ARG A 265 16.10 9.22 -22.42
N SER A 266 14.98 9.88 -22.65
CA SER A 266 14.13 9.60 -23.80
C SER A 266 14.64 10.31 -25.04
N LYS A 267 15.18 9.53 -26.00
CA LYS A 267 15.56 10.05 -27.33
C LYS A 267 14.42 10.81 -28.01
N LYS A 268 13.17 10.39 -27.76
CA LYS A 268 11.96 11.03 -28.29
C LYS A 268 11.81 12.49 -27.83
N TYR A 269 12.31 12.83 -26.63
CA TYR A 269 12.16 14.17 -26.07
C TYR A 269 13.46 14.99 -26.19
N ILE A 270 14.62 14.39 -25.85
CA ILE A 270 15.87 15.15 -25.84
C ILE A 270 16.38 15.52 -27.24
N VAL A 271 16.14 14.70 -28.28
CA VAL A 271 16.63 14.97 -29.64
C VAL A 271 15.90 16.16 -30.27
N PRO A 272 14.55 16.20 -30.31
CA PRO A 272 13.86 17.39 -30.78
C PRO A 272 14.20 18.62 -29.95
N LEU A 273 14.29 18.47 -28.62
CA LEU A 273 14.60 19.59 -27.73
C LEU A 273 16.01 20.14 -27.97
N ALA A 274 17.01 19.29 -28.16
CA ALA A 274 18.37 19.70 -28.47
C ALA A 274 18.47 20.38 -29.84
N PHE A 275 17.61 20.01 -30.79
CA PHE A 275 17.55 20.64 -32.11
C PHE A 275 16.88 22.02 -32.07
N PHE A 276 15.71 22.13 -31.43
CA PHE A 276 14.93 23.37 -31.41
C PHE A 276 15.32 24.34 -30.28
N SER A 277 15.83 23.84 -29.15
CA SER A 277 16.31 24.65 -28.03
C SER A 277 17.53 24.03 -27.34
N PRO A 278 18.74 24.17 -27.94
CA PRO A 278 19.97 23.58 -27.42
C PRO A 278 20.29 24.00 -25.98
N THR A 279 20.04 25.27 -25.63
CA THR A 279 20.29 25.79 -24.28
C THR A 279 19.39 25.13 -23.25
N THR A 280 18.10 24.95 -23.54
CA THR A 280 17.16 24.23 -22.65
C THR A 280 17.59 22.79 -22.45
N ALA A 281 17.98 22.10 -23.52
CA ALA A 281 18.47 20.72 -23.45
C ALA A 281 19.75 20.61 -22.59
N ALA A 282 20.69 21.55 -22.75
CA ALA A 282 21.91 21.60 -21.94
C ALA A 282 21.62 21.87 -20.45
N SER A 283 20.71 22.81 -20.14
CA SER A 283 20.28 23.08 -18.76
C SER A 283 19.60 21.87 -18.12
N LEU A 284 18.75 21.16 -18.87
CA LEU A 284 18.11 19.89 -18.44
C LEU A 284 19.14 18.81 -18.12
N MET A 285 20.12 18.63 -19.01
CA MET A 285 21.20 17.67 -18.82
C MET A 285 22.05 18.03 -17.58
N ALA A 286 22.40 19.31 -17.41
CA ALA A 286 23.12 19.80 -16.23
C ALA A 286 22.31 19.59 -14.94
N ALA A 287 21.01 19.88 -14.95
CA ALA A 287 20.12 19.61 -13.81
C ALA A 287 20.03 18.11 -13.49
N TYR A 288 19.90 17.24 -14.50
CA TYR A 288 19.89 15.79 -14.31
C TYR A 288 21.20 15.26 -13.71
N ILE A 289 22.35 15.79 -14.13
CA ILE A 289 23.66 15.41 -13.59
C ILE A 289 23.83 15.95 -12.16
N GLY A 290 23.52 17.23 -11.93
CA GLY A 290 23.79 17.92 -10.67
C GLY A 290 22.83 17.56 -9.52
N THR A 291 21.61 17.11 -9.82
CA THR A 291 20.61 16.84 -8.77
C THR A 291 20.75 15.45 -8.14
N GLY A 292 21.59 14.58 -8.68
CA GLY A 292 21.91 13.27 -8.13
C GLY A 292 20.93 12.16 -8.54
N ARG A 293 21.45 10.94 -8.73
CA ARG A 293 20.71 9.79 -9.27
C ARG A 293 20.15 8.91 -8.14
N PHE A 294 19.03 9.30 -7.55
CA PHE A 294 18.33 8.41 -6.62
C PHE A 294 17.87 7.15 -7.37
N LYS A 295 18.18 5.98 -6.81
CA LYS A 295 17.75 4.68 -7.35
C LYS A 295 16.82 4.03 -6.34
N MET A 296 15.76 3.39 -6.83
CA MET A 296 14.88 2.60 -5.97
C MET A 296 15.67 1.42 -5.37
N PRO A 297 15.39 1.03 -4.12
CA PRO A 297 16.10 -0.02 -3.41
C PRO A 297 15.69 -1.39 -3.98
N LYS A 298 16.43 -1.87 -4.98
CA LYS A 298 16.11 -3.13 -5.70
C LYS A 298 16.26 -4.39 -4.85
N ASP A 299 17.05 -4.29 -3.79
CA ASP A 299 17.38 -5.41 -2.91
C ASP A 299 16.64 -5.30 -1.56
N ALA A 300 15.61 -4.45 -1.49
CA ALA A 300 14.77 -4.35 -0.30
C ALA A 300 13.95 -5.64 -0.09
N PRO A 301 13.73 -6.06 1.17
CA PRO A 301 12.96 -7.26 1.50
C PRO A 301 11.54 -7.21 0.97
N LEU A 302 10.93 -8.38 0.79
CA LEU A 302 9.53 -8.46 0.38
C LEU A 302 8.61 -8.09 1.54
N MET A 303 7.48 -7.43 1.25
CA MET A 303 6.52 -7.02 2.29
C MET A 303 6.04 -8.21 3.15
N ALA A 304 5.85 -9.39 2.54
CA ALA A 304 5.46 -10.60 3.27
C ALA A 304 6.47 -10.99 4.36
N GLU A 305 7.76 -10.70 4.17
CA GLU A 305 8.80 -10.95 5.17
C GLU A 305 8.65 -10.00 6.38
N LEU A 306 8.10 -8.80 6.16
CA LEU A 306 7.92 -7.75 7.18
C LEU A 306 6.59 -7.80 7.93
N GLN A 307 5.57 -8.47 7.36
CA GLN A 307 4.29 -8.70 8.03
C GLN A 307 4.30 -9.92 8.95
N THR A 308 5.40 -10.67 9.00
CA THR A 308 5.61 -11.66 10.05
C THR A 308 5.55 -10.94 11.41
N PRO A 309 4.66 -11.32 12.34
CA PRO A 309 4.68 -10.78 13.69
C PRO A 309 6.03 -11.13 14.28
N SER A 310 6.95 -10.17 14.32
CA SER A 310 8.19 -10.35 15.06
C SER A 310 7.81 -10.64 16.50
N GLN A 311 8.20 -11.83 16.91
CA GLN A 311 7.87 -12.47 18.16
C GLN A 311 8.17 -11.58 19.38
N PRO A 312 7.48 -11.81 20.51
CA PRO A 312 7.77 -11.11 21.75
C PRO A 312 9.25 -11.27 22.14
N VAL A 313 9.83 -10.14 22.51
CA VAL A 313 11.16 -10.03 23.09
C VAL A 313 11.25 -10.91 24.35
N GLY A 314 12.04 -11.99 24.25
CA GLY A 314 12.90 -12.51 25.30
C GLY A 314 12.26 -13.33 26.43
N ILE A 315 12.38 -14.65 26.32
CA ILE A 315 13.01 -15.46 27.39
C ILE A 315 13.96 -16.46 26.72
N MET A 316 15.27 -16.25 26.85
CA MET A 316 16.24 -17.34 26.75
C MET A 316 16.34 -18.01 28.12
N ILE A 317 16.16 -19.33 28.17
CA ILE A 317 17.19 -20.33 28.46
C ILE A 317 16.49 -21.68 28.76
N ALA A 318 16.95 -22.69 28.01
CA ALA A 318 17.05 -24.13 28.28
C ALA A 318 16.21 -24.74 29.42
N ASP A 319 15.42 -25.76 29.08
CA ASP A 319 15.82 -27.12 29.45
C ASP A 319 15.25 -28.15 28.47
N ASP A 320 16.07 -29.15 28.21
CA ASP A 320 15.78 -30.34 27.41
C ASP A 320 14.99 -31.31 28.30
N ARG A 321 14.13 -32.14 27.69
CA ARG A 321 13.23 -33.14 28.32
C ARG A 321 11.83 -32.62 28.68
N ILE A 322 10.87 -32.97 27.83
CA ILE A 322 9.78 -33.92 28.12
C ILE A 322 9.19 -34.33 26.76
N GLN A 323 9.47 -35.56 26.33
CA GLN A 323 8.68 -36.24 25.31
C GLN A 323 7.36 -36.68 25.95
N LEU A 324 6.23 -36.37 25.32
CA LEU A 324 4.96 -37.05 25.56
C LEU A 324 4.32 -37.49 24.24
N PRO A 325 3.62 -38.63 24.24
CA PRO A 325 3.44 -39.48 23.07
C PRO A 325 2.30 -39.04 22.14
N VAL A 326 2.53 -39.23 20.85
CA VAL A 326 1.54 -39.14 19.78
C VAL A 326 0.62 -40.36 19.87
N THR A 327 -0.67 -40.14 20.09
CA THR A 327 -1.72 -41.10 19.70
C THR A 327 -2.78 -40.35 18.88
N PRO A 328 -3.12 -40.80 17.66
CA PRO A 328 -4.19 -40.21 16.87
C PRO A 328 -5.57 -40.75 17.33
N PRO A 329 -6.64 -39.94 17.29
CA PRO A 329 -8.00 -40.42 17.53
C PRO A 329 -8.50 -41.27 16.34
N PRO A 330 -9.47 -42.18 16.57
CA PRO A 330 -9.95 -43.10 15.55
C PRO A 330 -10.82 -42.39 14.50
N PHE A 331 -10.64 -42.84 13.26
CA PHE A 331 -11.40 -42.50 12.06
C PHE A 331 -12.88 -42.91 12.25
N VAL A 332 -13.80 -41.95 12.20
CA VAL A 332 -15.24 -42.22 12.11
C VAL A 332 -15.69 -41.99 10.66
N GLU A 333 -16.02 -43.10 10.02
CA GLU A 333 -16.51 -43.24 8.65
C GLU A 333 -17.96 -42.71 8.57
N ALA A 334 -18.17 -41.54 7.96
CA ALA A 334 -19.51 -41.03 7.68
C ALA A 334 -20.06 -41.68 6.41
N LYS A 335 -20.96 -42.65 6.62
CA LYS A 335 -21.74 -43.37 5.62
C LYS A 335 -22.49 -42.43 4.66
N MET A 336 -22.19 -42.57 3.38
CA MET A 336 -23.02 -42.21 2.23
C MET A 336 -24.43 -42.81 2.38
N CYS A 337 -25.46 -41.97 2.40
CA CYS A 337 -26.84 -42.42 2.20
C CYS A 337 -27.20 -42.20 0.74
N SER A 338 -27.01 -43.26 -0.05
CA SER A 338 -27.64 -43.44 -1.36
C SER A 338 -29.04 -44.01 -1.13
N THR A 339 -30.06 -43.38 -1.70
CA THR A 339 -31.37 -44.01 -1.85
C THR A 339 -31.83 -43.74 -3.28
N VAL A 340 -31.88 -44.82 -4.06
CA VAL A 340 -32.46 -44.87 -5.40
C VAL A 340 -33.52 -46.00 -5.38
N VAL A 341 -34.58 -45.81 -6.18
CA VAL A 341 -35.53 -46.79 -6.74
C VAL A 341 -36.82 -46.98 -5.90
N PRO A 342 -38.05 -47.05 -6.50
CA PRO A 342 -38.36 -47.57 -7.84
C PRO A 342 -39.20 -46.75 -8.81
N LEU A 343 -38.97 -47.09 -10.09
CA LEU A 343 -39.90 -47.01 -11.22
C LEU A 343 -41.27 -47.62 -10.87
N LEU A 344 -42.34 -46.95 -11.32
CA LEU A 344 -43.58 -47.59 -11.74
C LEU A 344 -43.95 -47.03 -13.11
N GLU A 345 -44.02 -47.92 -14.09
CA GLU A 345 -44.68 -47.73 -15.38
C GLU A 345 -46.21 -47.76 -15.19
N ALA A 346 -46.93 -46.88 -15.89
CA ALA A 346 -48.29 -47.14 -16.39
C ALA A 346 -48.68 -46.07 -17.42
N GLU A 347 -48.60 -46.48 -18.68
CA GLU A 347 -49.45 -46.20 -19.85
C GLU A 347 -50.54 -45.09 -19.80
N GLY A 348 -50.64 -44.33 -20.91
CA GLY A 348 -51.89 -44.30 -21.70
C GLY A 348 -52.60 -42.95 -21.93
N GLY A 349 -52.62 -42.50 -23.20
CA GLY A 349 -53.67 -41.66 -23.84
C GLY A 349 -53.56 -40.15 -23.61
N GLY A 350 -53.59 -39.26 -24.60
CA GLY A 350 -54.33 -39.30 -25.85
C GLY A 350 -55.59 -38.43 -25.76
N ASN A 351 -55.44 -37.11 -25.86
CA ASN A 351 -56.28 -36.16 -26.62
C ASN A 351 -55.78 -34.73 -26.46
#